data_AF-A0ABD0QXQ3-F1
#
_entry.id   AF-A0ABD0QXQ3-F1
#
_cell.length_a   1.000
_cell.length_b   1.000
_cell.length_c   1.000
_cell.angle_alpha   90.00
_cell.angle_beta   90.00
_cell.angle_gamma   90.00
#
_symmetry.space_group_name_H-M   'P 1'
#
loop_
_entity.id
_entity.type
_entity.pdbx_description
1 polymer ?
#
loop_
_entity_poly.entity_id
_entity_poly.type
_entity_poly.pdbx_seq_one_letter_code
_entity_poly.pdbx_strand_id
1 'polypeptide(L)' 'MNIEKVYHPFITGAYNKLVGELMQETGARINVPPPSVNKTEIVITGEKEQVALAMAKIKKIYEEK' A
#
# COMPACT_ATOMS: atom_id res chain seq x y z
N MET A 1 0.18 -8.60 -4.47
CA MET A 1 0.87 -8.97 -3.22
C MET A 1 -0.20 -9.24 -2.19
N ASN A 2 -0.17 -10.41 -1.53
CA ASN A 2 -1.15 -10.70 -0.47
C ASN A 2 -0.64 -10.06 0.82
N ILE A 3 -1.36 -9.04 1.29
CA ILE A 3 -1.14 -8.42 2.59
C ILE A 3 -2.41 -8.67 3.38
N GLU A 4 -2.27 -9.17 4.61
CA GLU A 4 -3.46 -9.46 5.40
C GLU A 4 -4.27 -8.19 5.67
N LYS A 5 -5.60 -8.35 5.76
CA LYS A 5 -6.55 -7.25 5.93
C LYS A 5 -6.23 -6.39 7.15
N VAL A 6 -5.62 -7.01 8.17
CA VAL A 6 -5.21 -6.38 9.43
C VAL A 6 -4.19 -5.26 9.21
N TYR A 7 -3.38 -5.37 8.16
CA TYR A 7 -2.33 -4.40 7.84
C TYR A 7 -2.76 -3.36 6.79
N HIS A 8 -3.92 -3.51 6.14
CA HIS A 8 -4.43 -2.50 5.21
C HIS A 8 -4.55 -1.10 5.86
N PRO A 9 -5.15 -0.95 7.06
CA PRO A 9 -5.22 0.32 7.76
C PRO A 9 -3.84 0.86 8.18
N PHE A 10 -2.87 -0.03 8.39
CA PHE A 10 -1.50 0.35 8.73
C PHE A 10 -0.78 0.95 7.53
N ILE A 11 -0.96 0.38 6.34
CA ILE A 11 -0.34 0.87 5.10
C ILE A 11 -1.03 2.15 4.62
N THR A 12 -2.35 2.26 4.75
CA THR A 12 -3.06 3.51 4.47
C THR A 12 -2.77 4.58 5.51
N GLY A 13 -2.54 4.19 6.76
CA GLY A 13 -2.38 5.10 7.87
C GLY A 13 -3.66 5.87 8.18
N ALA A 14 -3.59 6.75 9.18
CA ALA A 14 -4.73 7.59 9.54
C ALA A 14 -5.17 8.44 8.34
N TYR A 15 -6.46 8.39 8.00
CA TYR A 15 -7.06 9.15 6.89
C TYR A 15 -6.41 8.93 5.51
N ASN A 16 -5.87 7.73 5.23
CA ASN A 16 -5.13 7.45 3.99
C ASN A 16 -3.88 8.34 3.78
N LYS A 17 -3.39 8.98 4.85
CA LYS A 17 -2.28 9.93 4.76
C LYS A 17 -0.96 9.21 4.41
N LEU A 18 -0.72 8.04 5.00
CA LEU A 18 0.49 7.26 4.76
C LEU A 18 0.52 6.72 3.33
N VAL A 19 -0.57 6.10 2.86
CA VAL A 19 -0.63 5.63 1.46
C VAL A 19 -0.56 6.79 0.47
N GLY A 20 -1.15 7.95 0.81
CA GLY A 20 -1.09 9.14 -0.03
C GLY A 20 0.35 9.66 -0.16
N GLU A 21 1.08 9.77 0.95
CA GLU A 21 2.50 10.12 0.96
C GLU A 21 3.32 9.08 0.18
N LEU A 22 3.12 7.79 0.41
CA LEU A 22 3.78 6.72 -0.33
C LEU A 22 3.51 6.79 -1.83
N MET A 23 2.27 7.01 -2.24
CA MET A 23 1.90 7.16 -3.66
C MET A 23 2.59 8.36 -4.28
N GLN A 24 2.66 9.48 -3.54
CA GLN A 24 3.26 10.71 -4.03
C GLN A 24 4.80 10.62 -4.09
N GLU A 25 5.40 9.94 -3.12
CA GLU A 25 6.85 9.76 -3.00
C GLU A 25 7.40 8.70 -3.94
N THR A 26 6.64 7.62 -4.17
CA THR A 26 7.02 6.54 -5.09
C THR A 26 6.51 6.77 -6.51
N GLY A 27 5.56 7.69 -6.71
CA GLY A 27 4.86 7.91 -7.98
C GLY A 27 3.89 6.78 -8.37
N ALA A 28 3.80 5.71 -7.59
CA ALA A 28 2.94 4.58 -7.87
C ALA A 28 1.50 4.86 -7.43
N ARG A 29 0.54 4.23 -8.12
CA ARG A 29 -0.88 4.28 -7.76
C ARG A 29 -1.24 3.06 -6.93
N ILE A 30 -1.42 3.26 -5.62
CA ILE A 30 -1.74 2.22 -4.66
C ILE A 30 -3.25 2.26 -4.38
N ASN A 31 -3.95 1.19 -4.73
CA ASN A 31 -5.38 1.05 -4.47
C ASN A 31 -5.59 -0.03 -3.41
N VAL A 32 -6.07 0.40 -2.25
CA VAL A 32 -6.32 -0.49 -1.10
C VAL A 32 -7.82 -0.77 -1.02
N PRO A 33 -8.25 -2.04 -1.11
CA PRO A 33 -9.65 -2.39 -1.01
C PRO A 33 -10.20 -2.09 0.40
N PRO A 34 -11.44 -1.58 0.52
CA PRO A 34 -12.05 -1.33 1.81
C PRO A 34 -12.34 -2.66 2.54
N PRO A 35 -12.38 -2.66 3.89
CA PRO A 35 -12.60 -3.87 4.69
C PRO A 35 -13.95 -4.55 4.45
N SER A 36 -14.92 -3.84 3.88
CA SER A 36 -16.20 -4.39 3.44
C SER A 36 -16.06 -5.40 2.29
N VAL A 37 -14.96 -5.31 1.53
CA VAL A 37 -14.66 -6.22 0.43
C VAL A 37 -13.67 -7.25 0.96
N ASN A 38 -13.99 -8.53 0.84
CA ASN A 38 -13.18 -9.64 1.36
C ASN A 38 -11.82 -9.82 0.64
N LYS A 39 -11.33 -8.80 -0.07
CA LYS A 39 -10.08 -8.82 -0.84
C LYS A 39 -8.91 -8.36 0.03
N THR A 40 -7.87 -9.18 0.10
CA THR A 40 -6.56 -8.91 0.71
C THR A 40 -5.53 -8.37 -0.29
N GLU A 41 -5.95 -8.10 -1.52
CA GLU A 41 -5.04 -7.69 -2.58
C GLU A 41 -4.97 -6.18 -2.69
N ILE A 42 -3.81 -5.64 -2.37
CA ILE A 42 -3.46 -4.26 -2.73
C ILE A 42 -3.03 -4.26 -4.19
N VAL A 43 -3.68 -3.42 -4.98
CA VAL A 43 -3.34 -3.22 -6.39
C VAL A 43 -2.41 -2.03 -6.49
N ILE A 44 -1.21 -2.26 -6.99
CA ILE A 44 -0.24 -1.19 -7.28
C ILE A 44 -0.14 -1.09 -8.79
N THR A 45 -0.38 0.09 -9.31
CA THR A 45 -0.39 0.40 -10.74
C THR A 45 0.55 1.57 -10.99
N GLY A 46 1.48 1.44 -11.92
CA GLY A 46 2.49 2.47 -12.20
C GLY A 46 3.59 1.92 -13.08
N GLU A 47 4.64 2.70 -13.24
CA GLU A 47 5.86 2.24 -13.93
C GLU A 47 6.61 1.19 -13.11
N LYS A 48 7.48 0.44 -13.79
CA LYS A 48 8.24 -0.67 -13.18
C LYS A 48 9.04 -0.22 -11.95
N GLU A 49 9.65 0.96 -12.00
CA GLU A 49 10.40 1.54 -10.87
C GLU A 49 9.47 1.96 -9.73
N GLN A 50 8.37 2.62 -10.04
CA GLN A 50 7.38 3.08 -9.07
C GLN A 50 6.76 1.89 -8.32
N VAL A 51 6.37 0.84 -9.03
CA VAL A 51 5.82 -0.39 -8.43
C VAL A 51 6.84 -1.05 -7.52
N ALA A 52 8.10 -1.12 -7.93
CA ALA A 52 9.17 -1.68 -7.11
C ALA A 52 9.42 -0.86 -5.84
N LEU A 53 9.44 0.47 -5.95
CA LEU A 53 9.57 1.41 -4.82
C LEU A 53 8.39 1.31 -3.85
N ALA A 54 7.16 1.30 -4.37
CA ALA A 54 5.95 1.15 -3.56
C ALA A 54 5.92 -0.19 -2.84
N MET A 55 6.28 -1.28 -3.51
CA MET A 55 6.45 -2.58 -2.87
C MET A 55 7.48 -2.52 -1.74
N ALA A 56 8.66 -1.96 -2.00
CA ALA A 56 9.74 -1.88 -1.00
C ALA A 56 9.32 -1.04 0.21
N LYS A 57 8.64 0.09 0.00
CA LYS A 57 8.10 0.95 1.07
C LYS A 57 7.03 0.24 1.88
N ILE A 58 6.05 -0.37 1.22
CA ILE A 58 4.98 -1.12 1.90
C ILE A 58 5.58 -2.27 2.70
N LYS A 59 6.55 -2.99 2.13
CA LYS A 59 7.24 -4.10 2.80
C LYS A 59 8.06 -3.62 4.00
N LYS A 60 8.72 -2.46 3.91
CA LYS A 60 9.39 -1.82 5.06
C LYS A 60 8.42 -1.50 6.19
N ILE A 61 7.29 -0.87 5.88
CA ILE A 61 6.26 -0.53 6.87
C ILE A 61 5.68 -1.80 7.51
N TYR A 62 5.54 -2.86 6.72
CA TYR A 62 5.11 -4.17 7.19
C TYR A 62 6.16 -4.86 8.08
N GLU A 63 7.46 -4.76 7.75
CA GLU A 63 8.54 -5.35 8.56
C GLU A 63 8.88 -4.53 9.83
N GLU A 64 8.62 -3.21 9.83
CA GLU A 64 8.80 -2.33 11.00
C GLU A 64 7.68 -2.46 12.06
N LYS A 65 6.67 -3.30 11.83
CA LYS A 65 5.50 -3.46 12.72
C LYS A 65 5.24 -4.88 13.13
#